data_AF-A0A2V0RBB6-F1
#
_entry.id   AF-A0A2V0RBB6-F1
#
_cell.length_a   1.000
_cell.length_b   1.000
_cell.length_c   1.000
_cell.angle_alpha   90.00
_cell.angle_beta   90.00
_cell.angle_gamma   90.00
#
_symmetry.space_group_name_H-M   'P 1'
#
loop_
_entity.id
_entity.type
_entity.pdbx_description
1 polymer ?
#
loop_
_entity_poly.entity_id
_entity_poly.type
_entity_poly.pdbx_seq_one_letter_code
_entity_poly.pdbx_strand_id
1 'polypeptide(L)'
;MTSIVTTTRDYAVNVAQAALNGFKVQVRGDLEAPNGDENVRMFTAKGGSAITLGSTVTSAAMVYDPEASLRKGQLDVMIYGRNASDVVVETKRVTLGRNTNEFIAAGILSSGMKIFNSSGIDVIGGTQSAAVLTSVPRDISKITTTDLANFSSNHERDLASGVVSREDSTMSLCMTEHFGRKMALCRENTVGNIVRRTWDDGLGTRRTTEGETLTFPLDRTISLSATPNSDTTILANNETQFRLIDTDRLTSANNPLTLATYSAEVEFYGHFGDPNGSGEAVIFKMKAMGLDAAGNIVATNQVVDVAKLVDNSTYDVRMRATVTSSTTPIARVILGYVSTSVNVTDAFLAADSVGKVTATEETSDIPARPIHVCVLEGLNASATINISTMAVICGVPDSSNVFISSSIESGAVFDQNAVEIFLRSLVRVMPRAFTVEGHGAVTKALTGLYGSEAVDVAFHAMSFDGVAKFVKKAANLAKVGATDAQKLLMELEPMMASMGAATSTLPGPVGAVGRAAVMGSQIAKRMH
;
A
#
# COMPACT_ATOMS: atom_id res chain seq x y z
N MET A 1 3.06 44.30 11.19
CA MET A 1 3.83 43.10 11.54
C MET A 1 2.85 42.04 12.01
N THR A 2 2.63 40.99 11.23
CA THR A 2 1.88 39.82 11.67
C THR A 2 2.66 39.11 12.76
N SER A 3 1.99 38.72 13.85
CA SER A 3 2.60 37.97 14.95
C SER A 3 3.11 36.60 14.44
N ILE A 4 4.25 36.14 14.94
CA ILE A 4 4.81 34.80 14.65
C ILE A 4 3.76 33.71 14.90
N VAL A 5 2.91 33.88 15.92
CA VAL A 5 1.82 32.95 16.26
C VAL A 5 0.79 32.88 15.13
N THR A 6 0.38 34.02 14.58
CA THR A 6 -0.59 34.09 13.48
C THR A 6 -0.02 33.46 12.21
N THR A 7 1.24 33.75 11.89
CA THR A 7 1.93 33.18 10.73
C THR A 7 2.10 31.66 10.87
N THR A 8 2.43 31.17 12.07
CA THR A 8 2.53 29.73 12.37
C THR A 8 1.17 29.03 12.27
N ARG A 9 0.10 29.65 12.77
CA ARG A 9 -1.27 29.14 12.61
C ARG A 9 -1.64 28.97 11.15
N ASP A 10 -1.46 30.03 10.36
CA ASP A 10 -1.85 30.03 8.94
C ASP A 10 -1.08 28.95 8.16
N TYR A 11 0.22 28.81 8.46
CA TYR A 11 1.03 27.71 7.94
C TYR A 11 0.49 26.34 8.34
N ALA A 12 0.24 26.09 9.63
CA ALA A 12 -0.27 24.81 10.13
C ALA A 12 -1.64 24.45 9.53
N VAL A 13 -2.52 25.43 9.36
CA VAL A 13 -3.82 25.27 8.70
C VAL A 13 -3.64 24.92 7.22
N ASN A 14 -2.75 25.61 6.50
CA ASN A 14 -2.46 25.32 5.10
C ASN A 14 -1.91 23.90 4.92
N VAL A 15 -0.99 23.47 5.79
CA VAL A 15 -0.45 22.11 5.80
C VAL A 15 -1.57 21.09 6.06
N ALA A 16 -2.42 21.32 7.06
CA ALA A 16 -3.53 20.42 7.39
C ALA A 16 -4.55 20.34 6.24
N GLN A 17 -4.92 21.47 5.63
CA GLN A 17 -5.84 21.50 4.50
C GLN A 17 -5.26 20.78 3.28
N ALA A 18 -3.98 20.99 2.97
CA ALA A 18 -3.29 20.29 1.90
C ALA A 18 -3.25 18.78 2.15
N ALA A 19 -2.89 18.37 3.37
CA ALA A 19 -2.77 16.96 3.75
C ALA A 19 -4.12 16.23 3.72
N LEU A 20 -5.19 16.86 4.18
CA LEU A 20 -6.49 16.20 4.34
C LEU A 20 -7.42 16.35 3.14
N ASN A 21 -7.27 17.43 2.37
CA ASN A 21 -8.07 17.66 1.16
C ASN A 21 -7.23 17.49 -0.12
N GLY A 22 -6.24 16.61 -0.09
CA GLY A 22 -5.31 16.38 -1.20
C GLY A 22 -5.96 15.92 -2.51
N PHE A 23 -7.24 15.53 -2.53
CA PHE A 23 -7.99 15.31 -3.79
C PHE A 23 -8.41 16.62 -4.48
N LYS A 24 -8.70 17.68 -3.71
CA LYS A 24 -9.16 18.98 -4.22
C LYS A 24 -8.02 19.99 -4.29
N VAL A 25 -7.25 20.10 -3.22
CA VAL A 25 -6.09 20.99 -3.10
C VAL A 25 -4.90 20.35 -3.83
N GLN A 26 -4.05 21.16 -4.44
CA GLN A 26 -2.80 20.69 -5.05
C GLN A 26 -1.67 21.62 -4.59
N VAL A 27 -0.66 21.04 -3.95
CA VAL A 27 0.58 21.73 -3.56
C VAL A 27 1.66 21.42 -4.59
N ARG A 28 2.44 22.44 -4.98
CA ARG A 28 3.43 22.34 -6.08
C ARG A 28 4.83 22.76 -5.63
N GLY A 29 5.17 22.50 -4.37
CA GLY A 29 6.47 22.87 -3.78
C GLY A 29 6.52 24.28 -3.20
N ASP A 30 5.40 24.98 -3.19
CA ASP A 30 5.20 26.33 -2.64
C ASP A 30 5.10 26.34 -1.11
N LEU A 31 4.76 25.20 -0.51
CA LEU A 31 4.66 25.03 0.93
C LEU A 31 5.86 24.25 1.47
N GLU A 32 6.46 24.76 2.54
CA GLU A 32 7.51 24.05 3.26
C GLU A 32 6.95 22.81 3.95
N ALA A 33 7.76 21.76 4.10
CA ALA A 33 7.33 20.57 4.81
C ALA A 33 7.33 20.81 6.34
N PRO A 34 6.36 20.24 7.08
CA PRO A 34 6.23 20.43 8.53
C PRO A 34 7.28 19.65 9.34
N ASN A 35 8.20 18.93 8.68
CA ASN A 35 9.28 18.20 9.33
C ASN A 35 10.36 19.11 9.91
N GLY A 36 10.49 20.34 9.39
CA GLY A 36 11.50 21.31 9.81
C GLY A 36 12.86 21.16 9.13
N ASP A 37 12.96 20.28 8.12
CA ASP A 37 14.18 20.11 7.33
C ASP A 37 14.27 21.18 6.23
N GLU A 38 15.44 21.81 6.09
CA GLU A 38 15.68 22.78 5.03
C GLU A 38 15.55 22.14 3.64
N ASN A 39 15.01 22.90 2.68
CA ASN A 39 14.81 22.49 1.28
C ASN A 39 13.84 21.31 1.05
N VAL A 40 13.13 20.85 2.08
CA VAL A 40 12.05 19.88 1.92
C VAL A 40 10.74 20.62 1.68
N ARG A 41 10.07 20.28 0.57
CA ARG A 41 8.83 20.92 0.15
C ARG A 41 7.70 19.91 0.04
N MET A 42 6.48 20.41 0.12
CA MET A 42 5.27 19.60 -0.04
C MET A 42 4.81 19.57 -1.49
N PHE A 43 4.44 18.38 -1.96
CA PHE A 43 3.92 18.13 -3.30
C PHE A 43 2.68 17.26 -3.23
N THR A 44 1.71 17.50 -4.10
CA THR A 44 0.55 16.60 -4.23
C THR A 44 0.64 15.80 -5.51
N ALA A 45 0.84 14.49 -5.37
CA ALA A 45 0.71 13.52 -6.44
C ALA A 45 -0.73 13.01 -6.48
N LYS A 46 -1.41 13.15 -7.62
CA LYS A 46 -2.75 12.62 -7.86
C LYS A 46 -2.68 11.58 -8.96
N GLY A 47 -3.45 10.52 -8.83
CA GLY A 47 -3.61 9.50 -9.85
C GLY A 47 -5.07 9.09 -9.98
N GLY A 48 -5.42 8.58 -11.15
CA GLY A 48 -6.71 7.95 -11.36
C GLY A 48 -6.70 7.08 -12.60
N SER A 49 -7.44 5.99 -12.53
CA SER A 49 -7.60 5.07 -13.65
C SER A 49 -8.93 4.32 -13.53
N ALA A 50 -9.45 3.88 -14.68
CA ALA A 50 -10.58 2.98 -14.75
C ALA A 50 -10.06 1.61 -15.19
N ILE A 51 -10.44 0.56 -14.46
CA ILE A 51 -10.08 -0.81 -14.79
C ILE A 51 -11.33 -1.65 -14.94
N THR A 52 -11.44 -2.29 -16.09
CA THR A 52 -12.40 -3.38 -16.32
C THR A 52 -11.77 -4.69 -15.87
N LEU A 53 -12.43 -5.39 -14.96
CA LEU A 53 -11.99 -6.70 -14.45
C LEU A 53 -12.40 -7.81 -15.43
N GLY A 54 -11.81 -9.01 -15.29
CA GLY A 54 -12.22 -10.17 -16.07
C GLY A 54 -13.68 -10.58 -15.84
N SER A 55 -14.26 -11.33 -16.79
CA SER A 55 -15.64 -11.81 -16.68
C SER A 55 -15.86 -12.84 -15.56
N THR A 56 -14.81 -13.50 -15.11
CA THR A 56 -14.83 -14.51 -14.02
C THR A 56 -14.57 -13.91 -12.64
N VAL A 57 -14.32 -12.60 -12.55
CA VAL A 57 -14.02 -11.90 -11.29
C VAL A 57 -15.34 -11.51 -10.61
N THR A 58 -15.55 -12.00 -9.40
CA THR A 58 -16.74 -11.74 -8.58
C THR A 58 -16.43 -10.92 -7.34
N SER A 59 -15.16 -10.78 -6.96
CA SER A 59 -14.70 -9.89 -5.90
C SER A 59 -13.32 -9.33 -6.24
N ALA A 60 -12.97 -8.18 -5.67
CA ALA A 60 -11.66 -7.56 -5.87
C ALA A 60 -11.14 -6.95 -4.57
N ALA A 61 -9.85 -7.10 -4.31
CA ALA A 61 -9.14 -6.39 -3.25
C ALA A 61 -8.19 -5.36 -3.87
N MET A 62 -8.36 -4.10 -3.49
CA MET A 62 -7.53 -2.98 -3.93
C MET A 62 -6.66 -2.53 -2.78
N VAL A 63 -5.35 -2.48 -3.01
CA VAL A 63 -4.35 -2.19 -1.98
C VAL A 63 -3.47 -1.06 -2.46
N TYR A 64 -3.39 0.00 -1.66
CA TYR A 64 -2.49 1.12 -1.86
C TYR A 64 -1.63 1.32 -0.62
N ASP A 65 -0.36 0.95 -0.74
CA ASP A 65 0.69 1.22 0.23
C ASP A 65 1.57 2.36 -0.33
N PRO A 66 1.30 3.61 0.05
CA PRO A 66 1.99 4.78 -0.51
C PRO A 66 3.48 4.78 -0.15
N GLU A 67 3.86 4.27 1.03
CA GLU A 67 5.25 4.24 1.49
C GLU A 67 6.07 3.17 0.73
N ALA A 68 5.51 1.98 0.57
CA ALA A 68 6.19 0.92 -0.20
C ALA A 68 6.29 1.27 -1.69
N SER A 69 5.23 1.82 -2.27
CA SER A 69 5.21 2.18 -3.69
C SER A 69 6.08 3.40 -4.02
N LEU A 70 6.18 4.39 -3.11
CA LEU A 70 7.11 5.51 -3.25
C LEU A 70 8.55 5.01 -3.33
N ARG A 71 8.94 4.09 -2.44
CA ARG A 71 10.30 3.52 -2.35
C ARG A 71 10.69 2.68 -3.57
N LYS A 72 9.72 2.02 -4.18
CA LYS A 72 9.87 1.29 -5.45
C LYS A 72 10.07 2.21 -6.67
N GLY A 73 9.95 3.52 -6.50
CA GLY A 73 10.12 4.50 -7.58
C GLY A 73 8.83 4.93 -8.27
N GLN A 74 7.66 4.36 -7.94
CA GLN A 74 6.39 4.86 -8.49
C GLN A 74 5.23 4.45 -7.59
N LEU A 75 4.48 5.43 -7.12
CA LEU A 75 3.22 5.21 -6.41
C LEU A 75 2.27 4.36 -7.27
N ASP A 76 1.71 3.29 -6.70
CA ASP A 76 0.82 2.38 -7.42
C ASP A 76 -0.26 1.76 -6.53
N VAL A 77 -1.39 1.40 -7.13
CA VAL A 77 -2.43 0.57 -6.52
C VAL A 77 -2.37 -0.81 -7.14
N MET A 78 -2.32 -1.83 -6.28
CA MET A 78 -2.41 -3.23 -6.67
C MET A 78 -3.86 -3.70 -6.54
N ILE A 79 -4.33 -4.46 -7.53
CA ILE A 79 -5.70 -4.97 -7.59
C ILE A 79 -5.63 -6.47 -7.78
N TYR A 80 -6.26 -7.20 -6.87
CA TYR A 80 -6.38 -8.65 -6.90
C TYR A 80 -7.83 -9.01 -7.20
N GLY A 81 -8.10 -9.45 -8.43
CA GLY A 81 -9.39 -9.94 -8.87
C GLY A 81 -9.53 -11.42 -8.50
N ARG A 82 -10.64 -11.77 -7.85
CA ARG A 82 -10.93 -13.11 -7.33
C ARG A 82 -12.22 -13.65 -7.93
N ASN A 83 -12.26 -14.96 -8.11
CA ASN A 83 -13.46 -15.67 -8.57
C ASN A 83 -14.39 -16.05 -7.40
N ALA A 84 -15.49 -16.73 -7.71
CA ALA A 84 -16.48 -17.15 -6.72
C ALA A 84 -15.96 -18.15 -5.67
N SER A 85 -14.78 -18.76 -5.92
CA SER A 85 -14.08 -19.65 -5.00
C SER A 85 -13.01 -18.92 -4.18
N ASP A 86 -13.00 -17.59 -4.20
CA ASP A 86 -12.03 -16.73 -3.51
C ASP A 86 -10.56 -16.94 -3.94
N VAL A 87 -10.36 -17.50 -5.14
CA VAL A 87 -9.04 -17.66 -5.74
C VAL A 87 -8.71 -16.42 -6.56
N VAL A 88 -7.51 -15.88 -6.37
CA VAL A 88 -6.98 -14.78 -7.18
C VAL A 88 -6.77 -15.29 -8.61
N VAL A 89 -7.53 -14.75 -9.56
CA VAL A 89 -7.48 -15.10 -10.99
C VAL A 89 -6.84 -14.02 -11.84
N GLU A 90 -6.72 -12.81 -11.29
CA GLU A 90 -6.22 -11.65 -12.01
C GLU A 90 -5.47 -10.71 -11.06
N THR A 91 -4.28 -10.26 -11.46
CA THR A 91 -3.53 -9.21 -10.75
C THR A 91 -3.31 -8.03 -11.69
N LYS A 92 -3.69 -6.83 -11.26
CA LYS A 92 -3.52 -5.58 -12.03
C LYS A 92 -2.80 -4.53 -11.20
N ARG A 93 -2.08 -3.65 -11.89
CA ARG A 93 -1.35 -2.51 -11.32
C ARG A 93 -1.86 -1.22 -11.95
N VAL A 94 -2.16 -0.22 -11.11
CA VAL A 94 -2.42 1.15 -11.55
C VAL A 94 -1.32 2.04 -11.02
N THR A 95 -0.47 2.55 -11.90
CA THR A 95 0.52 3.56 -11.54
C THR A 95 -0.15 4.92 -11.34
N LEU A 96 0.32 5.66 -10.33
CA LEU A 96 -0.25 6.92 -9.89
C LEU A 96 0.72 8.05 -10.16
N GLY A 97 0.28 9.05 -10.94
CA GLY A 97 1.00 10.30 -11.07
C GLY A 97 2.43 10.14 -11.58
N ARG A 98 3.37 10.76 -10.85
CA ARG A 98 4.76 10.98 -11.24
C ARG A 98 5.69 9.90 -10.69
N ASN A 99 6.79 9.67 -11.39
CA ASN A 99 7.86 8.78 -10.95
C ASN A 99 8.58 9.41 -9.75
N THR A 100 8.90 8.61 -8.74
CA THR A 100 9.60 9.08 -7.54
C THR A 100 11.02 9.57 -7.86
N ASN A 101 11.61 9.16 -9.00
CA ASN A 101 12.91 9.63 -9.48
C ASN A 101 12.94 11.15 -9.75
N GLU A 102 11.80 11.83 -9.70
CA GLU A 102 11.75 13.30 -9.71
C GLU A 102 12.33 13.94 -8.43
N PHE A 103 12.48 13.15 -7.37
CA PHE A 103 13.01 13.59 -6.07
C PHE A 103 14.36 12.93 -5.79
N ILE A 104 15.25 13.65 -5.09
CA ILE A 104 16.46 13.03 -4.50
C ILE A 104 16.06 12.17 -3.30
N ALA A 105 15.13 12.69 -2.49
CA ALA A 105 14.55 12.00 -1.37
C ALA A 105 13.09 12.42 -1.20
N ALA A 106 12.23 11.49 -0.80
CA ALA A 106 10.80 11.74 -0.62
C ALA A 106 10.22 10.89 0.51
N GLY A 107 9.24 11.42 1.24
CA GLY A 107 8.46 10.71 2.25
C GLY A 107 6.98 11.09 2.17
N ILE A 108 6.09 10.27 2.72
CA ILE A 108 4.64 10.53 2.67
C ILE A 108 4.21 11.32 3.90
N LEU A 109 3.50 12.44 3.69
CA LEU A 109 2.79 13.19 4.74
C LEU A 109 1.36 12.67 4.90
N SER A 110 0.69 12.44 3.78
CA SER A 110 -0.71 12.01 3.74
C SER A 110 -1.01 11.25 2.46
N SER A 111 -2.00 10.38 2.49
CA SER A 111 -2.40 9.57 1.36
C SER A 111 -3.89 9.29 1.41
N GLY A 112 -4.48 9.06 0.24
CA GLY A 112 -5.86 8.65 0.15
C GLY A 112 -6.17 7.84 -1.10
N MET A 113 -7.22 7.03 -0.99
CA MET A 113 -7.75 6.19 -2.06
C MET A 113 -9.26 6.27 -2.06
N LYS A 114 -9.83 6.62 -3.20
CA LYS A 114 -11.27 6.64 -3.49
C LYS A 114 -11.57 5.60 -4.57
N ILE A 115 -12.57 4.78 -4.32
CA ILE A 115 -12.97 3.69 -5.22
C ILE A 115 -14.44 3.81 -5.55
N PHE A 116 -14.77 3.64 -6.83
CA PHE A 116 -16.12 3.74 -7.35
C PHE A 116 -16.37 2.64 -8.38
N ASN A 117 -17.43 1.86 -8.20
CA ASN A 117 -17.85 0.89 -9.21
C ASN A 117 -18.76 1.60 -10.22
N SER A 118 -18.34 1.67 -11.48
CA SER A 118 -19.09 2.32 -12.57
C SER A 118 -19.74 1.35 -13.55
N SER A 119 -19.83 0.05 -13.18
CA SER A 119 -20.45 -0.94 -14.05
C SER A 119 -21.90 -0.56 -14.40
N GLY A 120 -22.18 -0.42 -15.70
CA GLY A 120 -23.47 0.08 -16.22
C GLY A 120 -24.60 -0.94 -16.27
N ILE A 121 -24.51 -2.07 -15.56
CA ILE A 121 -25.54 -3.13 -15.53
C ILE A 121 -26.28 -3.07 -14.18
N ASP A 122 -27.55 -2.69 -14.27
CA ASP A 122 -28.33 -1.92 -13.29
C ASP A 122 -28.93 -2.71 -12.09
N VAL A 123 -28.45 -3.92 -11.77
CA VAL A 123 -29.17 -4.78 -10.79
C VAL A 123 -28.36 -5.16 -9.54
N ILE A 124 -27.04 -5.33 -9.60
CA ILE A 124 -26.24 -5.69 -8.39
C ILE A 124 -24.85 -5.05 -8.51
N GLY A 125 -24.59 -3.93 -7.82
CA GLY A 125 -23.26 -3.29 -7.86
C GLY A 125 -22.20 -3.99 -6.98
N GLY A 126 -22.65 -4.85 -6.06
CA GLY A 126 -21.81 -5.39 -4.99
C GLY A 126 -21.65 -4.41 -3.82
N THR A 127 -21.09 -4.92 -2.73
CA THR A 127 -20.76 -4.17 -1.51
C THR A 127 -19.30 -3.72 -1.54
N GLN A 128 -19.03 -2.56 -0.94
CA GLN A 128 -17.70 -2.02 -0.77
C GLN A 128 -17.40 -1.85 0.71
N SER A 129 -16.19 -2.25 1.10
CA SER A 129 -15.66 -2.00 2.42
C SER A 129 -14.26 -1.44 2.27
N ALA A 130 -14.00 -0.27 2.84
CA ALA A 130 -12.69 0.37 2.84
C ALA A 130 -12.17 0.53 4.25
N ALA A 131 -10.87 0.29 4.42
CA ALA A 131 -10.19 0.50 5.67
C ALA A 131 -8.78 1.07 5.48
N VAL A 132 -8.25 1.66 6.55
CA VAL A 132 -6.82 1.93 6.66
C VAL A 132 -6.23 0.96 7.67
N LEU A 133 -5.42 0.02 7.18
CA LEU A 133 -4.73 -0.96 8.00
C LEU A 133 -3.35 -0.43 8.37
N THR A 134 -2.93 -0.61 9.62
CA THR A 134 -1.57 -0.29 10.08
C THR A 134 -0.68 -1.53 10.17
N SER A 135 -1.27 -2.73 10.22
CA SER A 135 -0.58 -4.00 10.07
C SER A 135 -0.97 -4.66 8.76
N VAL A 136 0.00 -4.92 7.90
CA VAL A 136 -0.23 -5.61 6.62
C VAL A 136 -0.51 -7.09 6.90
N PRO A 137 -1.69 -7.62 6.53
CA PRO A 137 -1.88 -9.06 6.50
C PRO A 137 -0.91 -9.67 5.50
N ARG A 138 -0.32 -10.84 5.83
CA ARG A 138 0.63 -11.50 4.92
C ARG A 138 -0.02 -11.84 3.57
N ASP A 139 -1.27 -12.27 3.60
CA ASP A 139 -2.09 -12.55 2.42
C ASP A 139 -3.18 -11.49 2.22
N ILE A 140 -2.77 -10.25 1.91
CA ILE A 140 -3.70 -9.17 1.53
C ILE A 140 -4.42 -9.44 0.21
N SER A 141 -3.99 -10.43 -0.58
CA SER A 141 -4.58 -10.75 -1.89
C SER A 141 -5.95 -11.44 -1.77
N LYS A 142 -6.18 -12.13 -0.64
CA LYS A 142 -7.44 -12.83 -0.30
C LYS A 142 -8.24 -12.15 0.81
N ILE A 143 -7.93 -10.90 1.14
CA ILE A 143 -8.61 -10.20 2.22
C ILE A 143 -10.11 -10.03 1.91
N THR A 144 -10.96 -10.45 2.85
CA THR A 144 -12.42 -10.29 2.74
C THR A 144 -12.92 -9.05 3.49
N THR A 145 -14.19 -8.69 3.30
CA THR A 145 -14.83 -7.65 4.12
C THR A 145 -14.76 -7.97 5.61
N THR A 146 -14.91 -9.25 5.98
CA THR A 146 -14.85 -9.71 7.37
C THR A 146 -13.44 -9.57 7.94
N ASP A 147 -12.42 -9.90 7.15
CA ASP A 147 -11.03 -9.73 7.54
C ASP A 147 -10.68 -8.25 7.73
N LEU A 148 -11.18 -7.36 6.87
CA LEU A 148 -11.03 -5.91 7.05
C LEU A 148 -11.58 -5.43 8.38
N ALA A 149 -12.75 -5.93 8.78
CA ALA A 149 -13.31 -5.63 10.09
C ALA A 149 -12.38 -6.13 11.20
N ASN A 150 -11.97 -7.39 11.16
CA ASN A 150 -11.13 -7.99 12.20
C ASN A 150 -9.73 -7.38 12.31
N PHE A 151 -9.14 -6.93 11.19
CA PHE A 151 -7.80 -6.32 11.16
C PHE A 151 -7.83 -4.82 11.47
N SER A 152 -9.00 -4.18 11.46
CA SER A 152 -9.14 -2.77 11.83
C SER A 152 -9.04 -2.63 13.35
N SER A 153 -7.96 -2.04 13.85
CA SER A 153 -7.79 -1.79 15.30
C SER A 153 -8.89 -0.93 15.92
N ASN A 154 -9.48 -0.01 15.14
CA ASN A 154 -10.62 0.80 15.55
C ASN A 154 -11.66 0.86 14.42
N HIS A 155 -12.75 0.12 14.56
CA HIS A 155 -13.79 0.04 13.52
C HIS A 155 -14.47 1.40 13.27
N GLU A 156 -14.66 2.22 14.31
CA GLU A 156 -15.32 3.52 14.17
C GLU A 156 -14.49 4.49 13.34
N ARG A 157 -13.18 4.48 13.53
CA ARG A 157 -12.25 5.39 12.85
C ARG A 157 -11.78 4.85 11.52
N ASP A 158 -11.37 3.58 11.49
CA ASP A 158 -10.53 3.03 10.42
C ASP A 158 -11.32 2.24 9.37
N LEU A 159 -12.61 1.96 9.57
CA LEU A 159 -13.42 1.10 8.69
C LEU A 159 -14.72 1.79 8.25
N ALA A 160 -14.96 1.82 6.93
CA ALA A 160 -16.27 2.04 6.33
C ALA A 160 -16.68 0.74 5.64
N SER A 161 -17.72 0.07 6.12
CA SER A 161 -18.10 -1.28 5.67
C SER A 161 -19.53 -1.31 5.15
N GLY A 162 -19.79 -2.22 4.20
CA GLY A 162 -21.13 -2.47 3.68
C GLY A 162 -21.72 -1.34 2.84
N VAL A 163 -20.87 -0.48 2.28
CA VAL A 163 -21.30 0.61 1.39
C VAL A 163 -21.76 0.01 0.07
N VAL A 164 -23.00 0.28 -0.34
CA VAL A 164 -23.54 -0.24 -1.59
C VAL A 164 -22.99 0.59 -2.75
N SER A 165 -22.23 -0.05 -3.63
CA SER A 165 -21.46 0.61 -4.69
C SER A 165 -22.26 1.31 -5.78
N ARG A 166 -23.59 1.10 -5.82
CA ARG A 166 -24.51 1.74 -6.78
C ARG A 166 -24.77 3.20 -6.42
N GLU A 167 -24.97 3.48 -5.14
CA GLU A 167 -25.46 4.77 -4.67
C GLU A 167 -24.36 5.61 -4.03
N ASP A 168 -23.26 4.96 -3.60
CA ASP A 168 -22.18 5.62 -2.88
C ASP A 168 -20.82 4.95 -3.18
N SER A 169 -19.75 5.64 -2.80
CA SER A 169 -18.37 5.18 -2.95
C SER A 169 -17.62 5.28 -1.64
N THR A 170 -16.61 4.44 -1.51
CA THR A 170 -15.74 4.47 -0.33
C THR A 170 -14.50 5.33 -0.59
N MET A 171 -14.05 5.99 0.47
CA MET A 171 -12.81 6.74 0.49
C MET A 171 -12.04 6.42 1.76
N SER A 172 -10.74 6.25 1.64
CA SER A 172 -9.81 6.19 2.76
C SER A 172 -8.82 7.34 2.65
N LEU A 173 -8.44 7.90 3.80
CA LEU A 173 -7.55 9.05 3.93
C LEU A 173 -6.79 8.92 5.24
N CYS A 174 -5.47 9.07 5.20
CA CYS A 174 -4.67 9.04 6.42
C CYS A 174 -3.43 9.91 6.28
N MET A 175 -3.15 10.70 7.31
CA MET A 175 -1.83 11.31 7.49
C MET A 175 -0.90 10.34 8.20
N THR A 176 0.39 10.38 7.86
CA THR A 176 1.42 9.57 8.51
C THR A 176 1.80 10.16 9.88
N GLU A 177 2.22 9.31 10.82
CA GLU A 177 2.61 9.77 12.16
C GLU A 177 3.99 10.46 12.21
N HIS A 178 4.80 10.25 11.17
CA HIS A 178 6.11 10.88 10.98
C HIS A 178 6.05 12.16 10.15
N PHE A 179 4.89 12.52 9.59
CA PHE A 179 4.68 13.74 8.80
C PHE A 179 5.72 13.96 7.70
N GLY A 180 6.07 12.90 6.96
CA GLY A 180 7.08 12.95 5.91
C GLY A 180 8.55 12.99 6.37
N ARG A 181 8.85 12.98 7.69
CA ARG A 181 10.24 12.92 8.21
C ARG A 181 11.01 11.66 7.77
N LYS A 182 10.31 10.54 7.57
CA LYS A 182 10.91 9.26 7.19
C LYS A 182 11.05 9.15 5.66
N MET A 183 11.88 10.01 5.09
CA MET A 183 12.14 10.03 3.64
C MET A 183 12.96 8.81 3.19
N ALA A 184 12.65 8.31 2.01
CA ALA A 184 13.46 7.36 1.26
C ALA A 184 14.36 8.10 0.27
N LEU A 185 15.53 7.52 -0.04
CA LEU A 185 16.31 7.94 -1.19
C LEU A 185 15.62 7.44 -2.45
N CYS A 186 15.46 8.32 -3.43
CA CYS A 186 14.66 8.07 -4.63
C CYS A 186 15.50 8.12 -5.92
N ARG A 187 16.82 7.97 -5.82
CA ARG A 187 17.71 7.94 -6.97
C ARG A 187 17.71 6.57 -7.64
N GLU A 188 17.91 6.56 -8.95
CA GLU A 188 18.16 5.33 -9.68
C GLU A 188 19.35 4.54 -9.08
N ASN A 189 19.21 3.22 -9.04
CA ASN A 189 20.21 2.30 -8.47
C ASN A 189 20.51 2.50 -6.98
N THR A 190 19.66 3.22 -6.24
CA THR A 190 19.72 3.27 -4.78
C THR A 190 18.63 2.41 -4.19
N VAL A 191 18.98 1.62 -3.18
CA VAL A 191 18.00 0.85 -2.42
C VAL A 191 17.85 1.53 -1.07
N GLY A 192 16.60 1.87 -0.71
CA GLY A 192 16.28 2.48 0.58
C GLY A 192 16.46 1.52 1.75
N ASN A 193 15.76 1.75 2.86
CA ASN A 193 15.74 0.79 3.96
C ASN A 193 15.13 -0.54 3.48
N ILE A 194 15.88 -1.63 3.64
CA ILE A 194 15.52 -2.96 3.17
C ILE A 194 15.14 -3.84 4.36
N VAL A 195 14.00 -4.52 4.27
CA VAL A 195 13.66 -5.63 5.15
C VAL A 195 13.94 -6.94 4.40
N ARG A 196 14.79 -7.80 4.97
CA ARG A 196 15.06 -9.14 4.44
C ARG A 196 14.40 -10.20 5.31
N ARG A 197 13.60 -11.06 4.69
CA ARG A 197 12.99 -12.22 5.33
C ARG A 197 13.58 -13.47 4.70
N THR A 198 14.08 -14.37 5.51
CA THR A 198 14.72 -15.59 5.01
C THR A 198 14.03 -16.80 5.61
N TRP A 199 13.64 -17.73 4.74
CA TRP A 199 13.33 -19.09 5.13
C TRP A 199 14.47 -19.99 4.68
N ASP A 200 14.96 -20.81 5.60
CA ASP A 200 16.08 -21.72 5.41
C ASP A 200 15.69 -23.08 5.96
N ASP A 201 15.66 -24.07 5.08
CA ASP A 201 15.35 -25.46 5.43
C ASP A 201 16.42 -26.07 6.33
N GLY A 202 17.67 -25.58 6.27
CA GLY A 202 18.80 -26.12 7.04
C GLY A 202 18.74 -25.83 8.54
N LEU A 203 17.72 -25.11 9.01
CA LEU A 203 17.53 -24.75 10.40
C LEU A 203 16.58 -25.73 11.12
N GLY A 204 17.12 -26.49 12.08
CA GLY A 204 16.32 -27.37 12.94
C GLY A 204 15.67 -28.52 12.16
N THR A 205 14.39 -28.78 12.42
CA THR A 205 13.64 -29.90 11.82
C THR A 205 12.84 -29.50 10.57
N ARG A 206 12.90 -28.22 10.16
CA ARG A 206 12.08 -27.65 9.08
C ARG A 206 12.14 -28.46 7.80
N ARG A 207 13.33 -28.99 7.50
CA ARG A 207 13.62 -29.80 6.34
C ARG A 207 12.71 -31.02 6.17
N THR A 208 12.35 -31.65 7.28
CA THR A 208 11.58 -32.90 7.31
C THR A 208 10.14 -32.69 7.75
N THR A 209 9.70 -31.43 7.89
CA THR A 209 8.37 -31.08 8.38
C THR A 209 7.52 -30.55 7.23
N GLU A 210 6.38 -31.20 7.00
CA GLU A 210 5.39 -30.76 6.02
C GLU A 210 4.90 -29.33 6.35
N GLY A 211 4.79 -28.48 5.33
CA GLY A 211 4.46 -27.06 5.53
C GLY A 211 5.64 -26.18 5.97
N GLU A 212 6.82 -26.76 6.17
CA GLU A 212 8.03 -26.07 6.66
C GLU A 212 9.27 -26.27 5.77
N THR A 213 9.21 -27.12 4.75
CA THR A 213 10.28 -27.26 3.76
C THR A 213 9.93 -26.61 2.43
N LEU A 214 10.90 -25.90 1.86
CA LEU A 214 10.86 -25.37 0.51
C LEU A 214 10.95 -26.45 -0.57
N THR A 215 11.37 -27.66 -0.22
CA THR A 215 11.61 -28.77 -1.16
C THR A 215 10.69 -29.97 -0.87
N PHE A 216 11.19 -31.19 -0.67
CA PHE A 216 10.40 -32.37 -0.35
C PHE A 216 10.67 -32.81 1.10
N PRO A 217 9.62 -33.08 1.89
CA PRO A 217 9.77 -33.47 3.30
C PRO A 217 10.24 -34.92 3.48
N LEU A 218 10.18 -35.72 2.42
CA LEU A 218 10.54 -37.13 2.40
C LEU A 218 11.37 -37.44 1.15
N ASP A 219 12.19 -38.49 1.23
CA ASP A 219 12.99 -38.99 0.11
C ASP A 219 12.10 -39.34 -1.08
N ARG A 220 12.58 -39.03 -2.29
CA ARG A 220 11.81 -39.27 -3.51
C ARG A 220 12.69 -39.51 -4.71
N THR A 221 12.30 -40.43 -5.59
CA THR A 221 12.95 -40.56 -6.91
C THR A 221 12.63 -39.36 -7.80
N ILE A 222 13.66 -38.73 -8.36
CA ILE A 222 13.55 -37.66 -9.36
C ILE A 222 14.16 -38.16 -10.67
N SER A 223 13.45 -37.94 -11.78
CA SER A 223 13.95 -38.20 -13.13
C SER A 223 14.26 -36.88 -13.82
N LEU A 224 15.52 -36.65 -14.11
CA LEU A 224 16.05 -35.49 -14.80
C LEU A 224 16.45 -35.90 -16.22
N SER A 225 15.89 -35.25 -17.23
CA SER A 225 16.13 -35.60 -18.63
C SER A 225 17.00 -34.57 -19.36
N ALA A 226 17.78 -35.02 -20.34
CA ALA A 226 18.51 -34.12 -21.22
C ALA A 226 17.60 -33.25 -22.10
N THR A 227 16.34 -33.66 -22.29
CA THR A 227 15.31 -32.87 -22.99
C THR A 227 14.92 -31.65 -22.15
N PRO A 228 14.97 -30.43 -22.70
CA PRO A 228 14.53 -29.22 -22.00
C PRO A 228 13.04 -29.22 -21.68
N ASN A 229 12.71 -29.01 -20.41
CA ASN A 229 11.35 -28.76 -19.95
C ASN A 229 10.92 -27.32 -20.25
N SER A 230 9.68 -27.16 -20.69
CA SER A 230 9.07 -25.84 -20.87
C SER A 230 8.57 -25.27 -19.54
N ASP A 231 8.35 -23.95 -19.47
CA ASP A 231 7.86 -23.30 -18.26
C ASP A 231 6.48 -23.85 -17.84
N THR A 232 5.60 -24.14 -18.81
CA THR A 232 4.30 -24.76 -18.54
C THR A 232 4.45 -26.19 -18.02
N THR A 233 5.43 -26.96 -18.50
CA THR A 233 5.72 -28.31 -17.98
C THR A 233 6.19 -28.24 -16.52
N ILE A 234 7.05 -27.28 -16.18
CA ILE A 234 7.51 -27.08 -14.81
C ILE A 234 6.34 -26.63 -13.92
N LEU A 235 5.47 -25.74 -14.41
CA LEU A 235 4.31 -25.20 -13.68
C LEU A 235 3.07 -26.11 -13.64
N ALA A 236 2.92 -27.09 -14.53
CA ALA A 236 1.77 -28.01 -14.49
C ALA A 236 1.99 -29.16 -13.50
N ASN A 237 3.24 -29.51 -13.22
CA ASN A 237 3.59 -30.69 -12.44
C ASN A 237 3.61 -30.37 -10.94
N ASN A 238 2.41 -30.24 -10.34
CA ASN A 238 2.23 -29.80 -8.95
C ASN A 238 2.87 -30.72 -7.91
N GLU A 239 3.25 -31.96 -8.25
CA GLU A 239 3.72 -32.91 -7.25
C GLU A 239 5.10 -33.56 -7.46
N THR A 240 5.67 -33.80 -8.65
CA THR A 240 6.60 -34.98 -8.70
C THR A 240 8.01 -34.92 -9.29
N GLN A 241 8.49 -33.97 -10.10
CA GLN A 241 9.89 -34.10 -10.60
C GLN A 241 10.66 -32.79 -10.86
N PHE A 242 10.00 -31.75 -11.35
CA PHE A 242 10.73 -30.61 -11.92
C PHE A 242 10.84 -29.38 -11.01
N ARG A 243 10.10 -29.30 -9.90
CA ARG A 243 10.15 -28.15 -8.98
C ARG A 243 10.97 -28.50 -7.74
N LEU A 244 12.24 -28.11 -7.74
CA LEU A 244 13.16 -28.42 -6.64
C LEU A 244 12.86 -27.55 -5.41
N ILE A 245 12.69 -26.24 -5.61
CA ILE A 245 12.19 -25.31 -4.59
C ILE A 245 10.83 -24.80 -5.01
N ASP A 246 9.91 -24.70 -4.05
CA ASP A 246 8.60 -24.11 -4.23
C ASP A 246 8.09 -23.51 -2.91
N THR A 247 7.92 -22.19 -2.87
CA THR A 247 7.45 -21.50 -1.65
C THR A 247 5.99 -21.80 -1.30
N ASP A 248 5.21 -22.34 -2.23
CA ASP A 248 3.80 -22.75 -2.00
C ASP A 248 3.69 -23.98 -1.09
N ARG A 249 4.80 -24.70 -0.87
CA ARG A 249 4.90 -25.80 0.09
C ARG A 249 5.02 -25.32 1.53
N LEU A 250 5.31 -24.04 1.74
CA LEU A 250 5.35 -23.44 3.06
C LEU A 250 3.96 -23.00 3.48
N THR A 251 3.65 -23.13 4.76
CA THR A 251 2.48 -22.47 5.34
C THR A 251 2.62 -20.95 5.21
N SER A 252 1.49 -20.24 5.21
CA SER A 252 1.47 -18.76 5.16
C SER A 252 2.26 -18.09 6.30
N ALA A 253 2.37 -18.77 7.46
CA ALA A 253 3.15 -18.31 8.60
C ALA A 253 4.68 -18.45 8.40
N ASN A 254 5.11 -19.31 7.48
CA ASN A 254 6.53 -19.61 7.24
C ASN A 254 7.02 -19.09 5.89
N ASN A 255 6.13 -18.78 4.94
CA ASN A 255 6.50 -18.21 3.65
C ASN A 255 7.18 -16.83 3.84
N PRO A 256 8.43 -16.65 3.36
CA PRO A 256 9.16 -15.39 3.49
C PRO A 256 8.63 -14.31 2.53
N LEU A 257 7.93 -14.70 1.47
CA LEU A 257 7.37 -13.79 0.47
C LEU A 257 6.13 -13.10 1.03
N THR A 258 6.00 -11.83 0.68
CA THR A 258 4.79 -11.04 0.94
C THR A 258 4.39 -10.28 -0.31
N LEU A 259 3.23 -9.63 -0.23
CA LEU A 259 2.70 -8.81 -1.32
C LEU A 259 3.44 -7.48 -1.52
N ALA A 260 4.58 -7.30 -0.83
CA ALA A 260 5.56 -6.24 -1.10
C ALA A 260 6.94 -6.79 -1.50
N THR A 261 7.05 -8.09 -1.77
CA THR A 261 8.29 -8.70 -2.23
C THR A 261 8.43 -8.50 -3.74
N TYR A 262 9.43 -7.72 -4.16
CA TYR A 262 9.74 -7.51 -5.57
C TYR A 262 11.06 -8.15 -5.97
N SER A 263 11.87 -8.56 -5.01
CA SER A 263 13.10 -9.30 -5.25
C SER A 263 13.19 -10.47 -4.30
N ALA A 264 13.52 -11.64 -4.84
CA ALA A 264 13.75 -12.84 -4.05
C ALA A 264 15.05 -13.52 -4.52
N GLU A 265 15.88 -13.88 -3.56
CA GLU A 265 17.06 -14.71 -3.76
C GLU A 265 16.69 -16.15 -3.40
N VAL A 266 17.09 -17.08 -4.25
CA VAL A 266 16.88 -18.52 -4.09
C VAL A 266 18.23 -19.19 -4.07
N GLU A 267 18.48 -19.96 -3.02
CA GLU A 267 19.65 -20.80 -2.87
C GLU A 267 19.18 -22.25 -2.73
N PHE A 268 19.77 -23.14 -3.52
CA PHE A 268 19.51 -24.57 -3.47
C PHE A 268 20.82 -25.31 -3.35
N TYR A 269 20.86 -26.25 -2.43
CA TYR A 269 21.85 -27.29 -2.34
C TYR A 269 21.12 -28.62 -2.44
N GLY A 270 21.58 -29.51 -3.32
CA GLY A 270 20.99 -30.83 -3.47
C GLY A 270 22.06 -31.87 -3.72
N HIS A 271 21.89 -33.00 -3.06
CA HIS A 271 22.69 -34.19 -3.27
C HIS A 271 21.87 -35.19 -4.10
N PHE A 272 22.39 -35.58 -5.26
CA PHE A 272 21.78 -36.57 -6.13
C PHE A 272 22.72 -37.76 -6.24
N GLY A 273 22.26 -38.98 -5.97
CA GLY A 273 23.04 -40.14 -6.31
C GLY A 273 23.01 -40.41 -7.82
N ASP A 274 24.00 -41.16 -8.27
CA ASP A 274 24.05 -41.76 -9.58
C ASP A 274 24.79 -43.09 -9.47
N PRO A 275 24.06 -44.19 -9.18
CA PRO A 275 24.67 -45.49 -9.00
C PRO A 275 25.34 -46.03 -10.29
N ASN A 276 25.13 -45.38 -11.44
CA ASN A 276 25.71 -45.76 -12.73
C ASN A 276 26.63 -44.66 -13.32
N GLY A 277 27.01 -43.65 -12.53
CA GLY A 277 27.74 -42.50 -13.02
C GLY A 277 29.15 -42.85 -13.53
N SER A 278 29.41 -42.60 -14.81
CA SER A 278 30.78 -42.49 -15.31
C SER A 278 31.32 -41.10 -14.95
N GLY A 279 32.60 -40.96 -14.57
CA GLY A 279 33.25 -39.74 -14.05
C GLY A 279 33.27 -38.46 -14.93
N GLU A 280 32.28 -38.27 -15.80
CA GLU A 280 32.05 -37.06 -16.57
C GLU A 280 31.28 -36.02 -15.75
N ALA A 281 31.58 -34.74 -15.95
CA ALA A 281 30.85 -33.66 -15.29
C ALA A 281 29.46 -33.50 -15.91
N VAL A 282 28.43 -33.40 -15.06
CA VAL A 282 27.04 -33.21 -15.50
C VAL A 282 26.67 -31.73 -15.40
N ILE A 283 26.14 -31.19 -16.49
CA ILE A 283 25.66 -29.81 -16.54
C ILE A 283 24.20 -29.81 -16.12
N PHE A 284 23.86 -29.08 -15.05
CA PHE A 284 22.50 -28.86 -14.60
C PHE A 284 22.02 -27.47 -15.03
N LYS A 285 20.93 -27.40 -15.78
CA LYS A 285 20.25 -26.15 -16.12
C LYS A 285 18.98 -26.03 -15.29
N MET A 286 18.89 -24.97 -14.49
CA MET A 286 17.74 -24.67 -13.65
C MET A 286 17.23 -23.26 -13.96
N LYS A 287 15.98 -22.99 -13.60
CA LYS A 287 15.34 -21.70 -13.80
C LYS A 287 14.57 -21.33 -12.54
N ALA A 288 14.92 -20.19 -11.96
CA ALA A 288 14.10 -19.55 -10.94
C ALA A 288 12.98 -18.76 -11.61
N MET A 289 11.75 -18.91 -11.11
CA MET A 289 10.56 -18.23 -11.60
C MET A 289 9.90 -17.54 -10.41
N GLY A 290 9.67 -16.24 -10.52
CA GLY A 290 8.79 -15.48 -9.63
C GLY A 290 7.39 -15.41 -10.25
N LEU A 291 6.38 -15.78 -9.47
CA LEU A 291 4.98 -15.77 -9.87
C LEU A 291 4.21 -14.72 -9.07
N ASP A 292 3.24 -14.05 -9.71
CA ASP A 292 2.25 -13.22 -9.00
C ASP A 292 1.23 -14.07 -8.23
N ALA A 293 0.32 -13.41 -7.52
CA ALA A 293 -0.75 -14.05 -6.77
C ALA A 293 -1.76 -14.82 -7.66
N ALA A 294 -1.83 -14.52 -8.96
CA ALA A 294 -2.66 -15.23 -9.93
C ALA A 294 -1.93 -16.42 -10.59
N GLY A 295 -0.65 -16.65 -10.26
CA GLY A 295 0.16 -17.72 -10.83
C GLY A 295 0.82 -17.39 -12.17
N ASN A 296 0.79 -16.13 -12.61
CA ASN A 296 1.50 -15.71 -13.82
C ASN A 296 2.99 -15.52 -13.52
N ILE A 297 3.85 -15.90 -14.45
CA ILE A 297 5.29 -15.66 -14.35
C ILE A 297 5.57 -14.16 -14.55
N VAL A 298 6.15 -13.52 -13.55
CA VAL A 298 6.49 -12.08 -13.57
C VAL A 298 7.98 -11.82 -13.71
N ALA A 299 8.80 -12.79 -13.31
CA ALA A 299 10.25 -12.72 -13.41
C ALA A 299 10.83 -14.12 -13.62
N THR A 300 11.88 -14.23 -14.41
CA THR A 300 12.64 -15.48 -14.56
C THR A 300 14.13 -15.21 -14.52
N ASN A 301 14.90 -16.16 -14.00
CA ASN A 301 16.34 -16.16 -14.08
C ASN A 301 16.83 -17.58 -14.30
N GLN A 302 17.52 -17.83 -15.40
CA GLN A 302 18.06 -19.14 -15.72
C GLN A 302 19.51 -19.23 -15.24
N VAL A 303 19.81 -20.31 -14.51
CA VAL A 303 21.13 -20.59 -13.94
C VAL A 303 21.62 -21.93 -14.48
N VAL A 304 22.93 -21.99 -14.72
CA VAL A 304 23.61 -23.20 -15.15
C VAL A 304 24.70 -23.51 -14.14
N ASP A 305 24.73 -24.74 -13.64
CA ASP A 305 25.81 -25.26 -12.80
C ASP A 305 26.42 -26.49 -13.47
N VAL A 306 27.66 -26.77 -13.09
CA VAL A 306 28.41 -27.92 -13.57
C VAL A 306 28.81 -28.74 -12.35
N ALA A 307 28.00 -29.75 -12.05
CA ALA A 307 28.26 -30.66 -10.95
C ALA A 307 29.30 -31.70 -11.39
N LYS A 308 30.32 -31.88 -10.56
CA LYS A 308 31.30 -32.95 -10.73
C LYS A 308 30.89 -34.12 -9.85
N LEU A 309 31.17 -35.33 -10.33
CA LEU A 309 30.96 -36.55 -9.56
C LEU A 309 31.83 -36.53 -8.30
N VAL A 310 31.19 -36.63 -7.15
CA VAL A 310 31.81 -36.86 -5.85
C VAL A 310 31.70 -38.37 -5.58
N ASP A 311 32.84 -39.01 -5.36
CA ASP A 311 32.95 -40.42 -4.97
C ASP A 311 32.39 -41.48 -5.94
N ASN A 312 32.40 -41.20 -7.25
CA ASN A 312 31.94 -42.14 -8.30
C ASN A 312 30.45 -42.55 -8.23
N SER A 313 29.65 -41.94 -7.35
CA SER A 313 28.23 -42.28 -7.21
C SER A 313 27.31 -41.12 -6.85
N THR A 314 27.80 -39.88 -6.75
CA THR A 314 26.98 -38.74 -6.30
C THR A 314 27.33 -37.43 -7.00
N TYR A 315 26.37 -36.52 -7.11
CA TYR A 315 26.51 -35.16 -7.61
C TYR A 315 26.02 -34.17 -6.55
N ASP A 316 26.90 -33.24 -6.18
CA ASP A 316 26.53 -32.07 -5.39
C ASP A 316 26.18 -30.91 -6.33
N VAL A 317 24.93 -30.45 -6.26
CA VAL A 317 24.43 -29.34 -7.06
C VAL A 317 24.21 -28.14 -6.17
N ARG A 318 24.81 -27.00 -6.52
CA ARG A 318 24.62 -25.76 -5.77
C ARG A 318 24.22 -24.64 -6.70
N MET A 319 23.02 -24.10 -6.46
CA MET A 319 22.45 -23.05 -7.28
C MET A 319 22.16 -21.82 -6.44
N ARG A 320 22.42 -20.65 -7.02
CA ARG A 320 21.95 -19.37 -6.52
C ARG A 320 21.36 -18.57 -7.67
N ALA A 321 20.14 -18.09 -7.49
CA ALA A 321 19.43 -17.27 -8.46
C ALA A 321 18.75 -16.10 -7.75
N THR A 322 18.65 -14.97 -8.43
CA THR A 322 17.86 -13.83 -7.97
C THR A 322 16.79 -13.53 -9.00
N VAL A 323 15.53 -13.44 -8.57
CA VAL A 323 14.40 -13.02 -9.41
C VAL A 323 13.92 -11.67 -8.93
N THR A 324 13.77 -10.73 -9.86
CA THR A 324 13.32 -9.37 -9.56
C THR A 324 12.19 -8.98 -10.50
N SER A 325 11.08 -8.53 -9.94
CA SER A 325 9.92 -8.01 -10.66
C SER A 325 9.86 -6.49 -10.49
N SER A 326 9.69 -5.76 -11.59
CA SER A 326 9.52 -4.30 -11.57
C SER A 326 8.05 -3.87 -11.53
N THR A 327 7.13 -4.80 -11.81
CA THR A 327 5.72 -4.50 -12.04
C THR A 327 4.85 -4.97 -10.88
N THR A 328 4.81 -6.28 -10.64
CA THR A 328 3.90 -6.93 -9.69
C THR A 328 4.67 -7.65 -8.58
N PRO A 329 4.16 -7.67 -7.33
CA PRO A 329 4.79 -8.44 -6.25
C PRO A 329 4.88 -9.93 -6.59
N ILE A 330 5.97 -10.55 -6.14
CA ILE A 330 6.22 -11.98 -6.25
C ILE A 330 5.54 -12.66 -5.05
N ALA A 331 4.48 -13.42 -5.30
CA ALA A 331 3.74 -14.17 -4.29
C ALA A 331 4.27 -15.60 -4.11
N ARG A 332 4.89 -16.17 -5.16
CA ARG A 332 5.47 -17.51 -5.14
C ARG A 332 6.78 -17.53 -5.91
N VAL A 333 7.75 -18.28 -5.41
CA VAL A 333 9.02 -18.51 -6.09
C VAL A 333 9.22 -20.01 -6.28
N ILE A 334 9.58 -20.38 -7.50
CA ILE A 334 9.85 -21.76 -7.89
C ILE A 334 11.28 -21.82 -8.45
N LEU A 335 12.09 -22.77 -7.98
CA LEU A 335 13.29 -23.21 -8.70
C LEU A 335 12.95 -24.48 -9.45
N GLY A 336 12.81 -24.33 -10.76
CA GLY A 336 12.51 -25.39 -11.70
C GLY A 336 13.77 -25.98 -12.33
N TYR A 337 13.74 -27.28 -12.58
CA TYR A 337 14.69 -27.97 -13.42
C TYR A 337 14.32 -27.82 -14.90
N VAL A 338 15.29 -27.40 -15.73
CA VAL A 338 15.11 -27.24 -17.17
C VAL A 338 15.65 -28.45 -17.91
N SER A 339 16.94 -28.76 -17.78
CA SER A 339 17.58 -29.89 -18.45
C SER A 339 18.92 -30.25 -17.80
N THR A 340 19.44 -31.42 -18.13
CA THR A 340 20.78 -31.90 -17.79
C THR A 340 21.56 -32.21 -19.08
N SER A 341 22.87 -32.42 -19.00
CA SER A 341 23.63 -32.96 -20.14
C SER A 341 23.38 -34.46 -20.37
N VAL A 342 22.92 -35.19 -19.35
CA VAL A 342 22.64 -36.64 -19.39
C VAL A 342 21.35 -36.97 -18.63
N ASN A 343 20.66 -38.06 -18.99
CA ASN A 343 19.50 -38.49 -18.20
C ASN A 343 19.95 -39.02 -16.84
N VAL A 344 19.41 -38.47 -15.75
CA VAL A 344 19.65 -38.92 -14.38
C VAL A 344 18.32 -39.41 -13.81
N THR A 345 18.28 -40.58 -13.19
CA THR A 345 17.10 -41.06 -12.45
C THR A 345 17.58 -41.64 -11.14
N ASP A 346 17.33 -40.94 -10.05
CA ASP A 346 17.84 -41.34 -8.75
C ASP A 346 17.03 -40.82 -7.56
N ALA A 347 17.33 -41.33 -6.36
CA ALA A 347 16.75 -40.89 -5.10
C ALA A 347 17.29 -39.50 -4.70
N PHE A 348 16.40 -38.52 -4.71
CA PHE A 348 16.60 -37.27 -4.00
C PHE A 348 16.41 -37.53 -2.51
N LEU A 349 17.50 -37.45 -1.76
CA LEU A 349 17.48 -37.59 -0.31
C LEU A 349 17.06 -36.27 0.31
N ALA A 350 15.96 -36.32 1.06
CA ALA A 350 15.41 -35.14 1.72
C ALA A 350 16.39 -34.62 2.78
N ALA A 351 17.07 -35.48 3.53
CA ALA A 351 18.01 -35.06 4.58
C ALA A 351 19.22 -34.26 4.05
N ASP A 352 19.65 -34.52 2.82
CA ASP A 352 20.92 -34.01 2.27
C ASP A 352 20.75 -32.81 1.33
N SER A 353 19.52 -32.34 1.18
CA SER A 353 19.22 -31.18 0.33
C SER A 353 18.74 -30.03 1.21
N VAL A 354 19.01 -28.79 0.79
CA VAL A 354 18.63 -27.59 1.53
C VAL A 354 18.14 -26.54 0.54
N GLY A 355 16.92 -26.06 0.76
CA GLY A 355 16.39 -24.89 0.08
C GLY A 355 16.45 -23.68 1.00
N LYS A 356 16.79 -22.52 0.44
CA LYS A 356 16.71 -21.25 1.14
C LYS A 356 16.15 -20.19 0.20
N VAL A 357 15.18 -19.44 0.70
CA VAL A 357 14.57 -18.31 -0.01
C VAL A 357 14.68 -17.08 0.86
N THR A 358 15.33 -16.04 0.34
CA THR A 358 15.42 -14.72 0.96
C THR A 358 14.58 -13.74 0.16
N ALA A 359 13.46 -13.32 0.74
CA ALA A 359 12.63 -12.23 0.22
C ALA A 359 13.21 -10.88 0.64
N THR A 360 13.32 -9.97 -0.33
CA THR A 360 13.73 -8.59 -0.12
C THR A 360 12.53 -7.68 -0.33
N GLU A 361 12.11 -7.01 0.73
CA GLU A 361 11.08 -6.00 0.71
C GLU A 361 11.73 -4.62 0.77
N GLU A 362 11.45 -3.79 -0.23
CA GLU A 362 11.73 -2.34 -0.19
C GLU A 362 10.63 -1.59 0.60
N THR A 363 10.03 -2.26 1.57
CA THR A 363 9.04 -1.65 2.46
C THR A 363 9.75 -0.82 3.51
N SER A 364 9.13 0.31 3.86
CA SER A 364 9.68 1.23 4.84
C SER A 364 9.94 0.52 6.18
N ASP A 365 11.07 0.85 6.82
CA ASP A 365 11.38 0.61 8.24
C ASP A 365 10.41 1.31 9.22
N ILE A 366 9.32 1.87 8.70
CA ILE A 366 8.30 2.61 9.43
C ILE A 366 7.26 1.60 9.93
N PRO A 367 7.26 1.29 11.24
CA PRO A 367 6.21 0.46 11.81
C PRO A 367 4.86 1.18 11.72
N ALA A 368 3.77 0.42 11.62
CA ALA A 368 2.40 0.93 11.63
C ALA A 368 2.04 1.96 10.53
N ARG A 369 2.75 1.95 9.39
CA ARG A 369 2.41 2.82 8.25
C ARG A 369 0.99 2.56 7.74
N PRO A 370 0.27 3.59 7.26
CA PRO A 370 -1.08 3.42 6.78
C PRO A 370 -1.10 2.73 5.40
N ILE A 371 -1.91 1.67 5.29
CA ILE A 371 -2.19 0.97 4.03
C ILE A 371 -3.67 1.11 3.76
N HIS A 372 -3.99 1.67 2.60
CA HIS A 372 -5.36 1.83 2.15
C HIS A 372 -5.82 0.55 1.49
N VAL A 373 -6.88 -0.05 2.01
CA VAL A 373 -7.46 -1.27 1.45
C VAL A 373 -8.93 -1.05 1.17
N CYS A 374 -9.40 -1.55 0.04
CA CYS A 374 -10.81 -1.63 -0.27
C CYS A 374 -11.14 -2.99 -0.86
N VAL A 375 -12.15 -3.63 -0.31
CA VAL A 375 -12.68 -4.90 -0.80
C VAL A 375 -14.04 -4.63 -1.44
N LEU A 376 -14.19 -5.13 -2.65
CA LEU A 376 -15.43 -5.14 -3.40
C LEU A 376 -15.91 -6.60 -3.50
N GLU A 377 -17.12 -6.88 -3.05
CA GLU A 377 -17.72 -8.22 -3.08
C GLU A 377 -19.03 -8.20 -3.86
N GLY A 378 -19.32 -9.27 -4.61
CA GLY A 378 -20.52 -9.34 -5.45
C GLY A 378 -20.44 -8.48 -6.71
N LEU A 379 -19.25 -8.39 -7.32
CA LEU A 379 -19.04 -7.69 -8.57
C LEU A 379 -19.70 -8.44 -9.74
N ASN A 380 -20.27 -7.67 -10.67
CA ASN A 380 -20.73 -8.20 -11.95
C ASN A 380 -19.57 -8.64 -12.83
N ALA A 381 -19.84 -9.57 -13.74
CA ALA A 381 -18.90 -9.94 -14.79
C ALA A 381 -18.47 -8.69 -15.57
N SER A 382 -17.15 -8.51 -15.75
CA SER A 382 -16.56 -7.35 -16.42
C SER A 382 -16.85 -6.01 -15.75
N ALA A 383 -16.96 -5.98 -14.42
CA ALA A 383 -17.14 -4.73 -13.68
C ALA A 383 -16.02 -3.73 -13.97
N THR A 384 -16.39 -2.47 -14.19
CA THR A 384 -15.43 -1.37 -14.41
C THR A 384 -15.33 -0.52 -13.15
N ILE A 385 -14.16 -0.56 -12.52
CA ILE A 385 -13.88 0.15 -11.27
C ILE A 385 -13.02 1.38 -11.55
N ASN A 386 -13.49 2.53 -11.11
CA ASN A 386 -12.71 3.76 -11.09
C ASN A 386 -11.98 3.88 -9.77
N ILE A 387 -10.68 4.15 -9.87
CA ILE A 387 -9.79 4.34 -8.75
C ILE A 387 -9.25 5.75 -8.88
N SER A 388 -9.31 6.51 -7.80
CA SER A 388 -8.63 7.79 -7.68
C SER A 388 -7.82 7.78 -6.41
N THR A 389 -6.56 8.16 -6.49
CA THR A 389 -5.66 8.22 -5.34
C THR A 389 -4.96 9.55 -5.28
N MET A 390 -4.45 9.83 -4.09
CA MET A 390 -3.56 10.95 -3.87
C MET A 390 -2.48 10.58 -2.84
N ALA A 391 -1.34 11.24 -2.95
CA ALA A 391 -0.32 11.31 -1.93
C ALA A 391 0.16 12.75 -1.81
N VAL A 392 0.28 13.23 -0.59
CA VAL A 392 1.00 14.45 -0.26
C VAL A 392 2.40 14.02 0.18
N ILE A 393 3.38 14.38 -0.63
CA ILE A 393 4.78 13.98 -0.53
C ILE A 393 5.56 15.15 0.06
N CYS A 394 6.37 14.89 1.07
CA CYS A 394 7.45 15.78 1.48
C CYS A 394 8.72 15.33 0.76
N GLY A 395 9.29 16.17 -0.11
CA GLY A 395 10.42 15.77 -0.93
C GLY A 395 11.41 16.88 -1.21
N VAL A 396 12.63 16.47 -1.52
CA VAL A 396 13.68 17.31 -2.07
C VAL A 396 13.69 17.10 -3.58
N PRO A 397 13.29 18.09 -4.39
CA PRO A 397 13.27 17.94 -5.84
C PRO A 397 14.69 17.70 -6.37
N ASP A 398 14.82 16.85 -7.39
CA ASP A 398 16.11 16.70 -8.04
C ASP A 398 16.44 17.94 -8.89
N SER A 399 17.69 18.39 -8.78
CA SER A 399 18.28 19.47 -9.55
C SER A 399 18.20 19.27 -11.07
N SER A 400 18.09 18.02 -11.53
CA SER A 400 17.87 17.67 -12.94
C SER A 400 16.45 18.00 -13.42
N ASN A 401 15.48 18.12 -12.51
CA ASN A 401 14.05 18.33 -12.79
C ASN A 401 13.61 19.77 -12.44
N VAL A 402 14.14 20.72 -13.21
CA VAL A 402 13.97 22.19 -13.06
C VAL A 402 12.49 22.64 -13.00
N PHE A 403 11.54 21.84 -13.48
CA PHE A 403 10.11 22.19 -13.50
C PHE A 403 9.44 22.21 -12.11
N ILE A 404 10.11 21.69 -11.08
CA ILE A 404 9.56 21.57 -9.71
C ILE A 404 10.07 22.71 -8.80
N SER A 405 11.12 23.43 -9.19
CA SER A 405 11.87 24.33 -8.32
C SER A 405 11.45 25.80 -8.39
N SER A 406 10.15 26.12 -8.49
CA SER A 406 9.69 27.50 -8.28
C SER A 406 9.50 27.77 -6.79
N SER A 407 10.53 27.56 -5.98
CA SER A 407 10.48 27.88 -4.55
C SER A 407 10.80 29.36 -4.37
N ILE A 408 9.84 30.12 -3.84
CA ILE A 408 10.13 31.42 -3.24
C ILE A 408 10.77 31.11 -1.89
N GLU A 409 11.99 31.60 -1.67
CA GLU A 409 12.67 31.46 -0.39
C GLU A 409 11.85 32.20 0.67
N SER A 410 11.19 31.44 1.54
CA SER A 410 10.43 31.99 2.66
C SER A 410 11.36 32.10 3.85
N GLY A 411 11.88 33.29 4.14
CA GLY A 411 12.60 33.57 5.40
C GLY A 411 11.71 33.54 6.65
N ALA A 412 10.50 32.97 6.58
CA ALA A 412 9.57 32.90 7.69
C ALA A 412 9.97 31.78 8.65
N VAL A 413 10.18 32.13 9.92
CA VAL A 413 10.43 31.17 10.99
C VAL A 413 9.09 30.77 11.59
N PHE A 414 8.78 29.47 11.55
CA PHE A 414 7.56 28.89 12.14
C PHE A 414 7.90 28.14 13.43
N ASP A 415 7.00 28.16 14.41
CA ASP A 415 7.11 27.25 15.56
C ASP A 415 6.67 25.84 15.15
N GLN A 416 7.66 25.03 14.76
CA GLN A 416 7.44 23.65 14.28
C GLN A 416 6.86 22.72 15.36
N ASN A 417 7.11 23.00 16.65
CA ASN A 417 6.51 22.21 17.73
C ASN A 417 5.00 22.44 17.80
N ALA A 418 4.57 23.70 17.71
CA ALA A 418 3.14 24.03 17.67
C ALA A 418 2.44 23.40 16.45
N VAL A 419 3.09 23.44 15.28
CA VAL A 419 2.60 22.79 14.06
C VAL A 419 2.48 21.28 14.26
N GLU A 420 3.52 20.62 14.78
CA GLU A 420 3.51 19.17 15.01
C GLU A 420 2.42 18.76 16.00
N ILE A 421 2.29 19.45 17.13
CA ILE A 421 1.26 19.13 18.15
C ILE A 421 -0.14 19.33 17.55
N PHE A 422 -0.36 20.40 16.79
CA PHE A 422 -1.62 20.64 16.08
C PHE A 422 -1.94 19.49 15.13
N LEU A 423 -1.03 19.13 14.23
CA LEU A 423 -1.24 18.04 13.27
C LEU A 423 -1.50 16.70 13.99
N ARG A 424 -0.71 16.36 15.01
CA ARG A 424 -0.94 15.15 15.83
C ARG A 424 -2.32 15.15 16.49
N SER A 425 -2.79 16.30 16.96
CA SER A 425 -4.11 16.42 17.58
C SER A 425 -5.23 16.09 16.59
N LEU A 426 -5.09 16.49 15.32
CA LEU A 426 -6.04 16.16 14.25
C LEU A 426 -5.98 14.68 13.89
N VAL A 427 -4.79 14.13 13.64
CA VAL A 427 -4.59 12.75 13.16
C VAL A 427 -5.13 11.71 14.13
N ARG A 428 -5.04 11.97 15.44
CA ARG A 428 -5.51 11.04 16.48
C ARG A 428 -7.02 10.83 16.48
N VAL A 429 -7.79 11.85 16.12
CA VAL A 429 -9.26 11.85 16.25
C VAL A 429 -9.98 11.79 14.90
N MET A 430 -9.28 12.03 13.80
CA MET A 430 -9.88 12.00 12.47
C MET A 430 -10.20 10.56 12.03
N PRO A 431 -11.38 10.32 11.43
CA PRO A 431 -11.66 9.09 10.72
C PRO A 431 -10.67 8.89 9.59
N ARG A 432 -10.40 7.63 9.27
CA ARG A 432 -9.54 7.24 8.16
C ARG A 432 -10.28 6.58 7.02
N ALA A 433 -11.51 6.13 7.25
CA ALA A 433 -12.40 5.59 6.24
C ALA A 433 -13.74 6.33 6.25
N PHE A 434 -14.25 6.59 5.06
CA PHE A 434 -15.38 7.47 4.81
C PHE A 434 -16.27 6.92 3.70
N THR A 435 -17.54 7.30 3.73
CA THR A 435 -18.32 7.48 2.50
C THR A 435 -17.83 8.75 1.79
N VAL A 436 -17.91 8.81 0.46
CA VAL A 436 -17.42 9.99 -0.27
C VAL A 436 -18.18 11.27 0.12
N GLU A 437 -19.47 11.13 0.40
CA GLU A 437 -20.31 12.23 0.88
C GLU A 437 -19.98 12.62 2.33
N GLY A 438 -19.80 11.64 3.20
CA GLY A 438 -19.38 11.85 4.59
C GLY A 438 -18.04 12.58 4.66
N HIS A 439 -17.07 12.20 3.81
CA HIS A 439 -15.83 12.95 3.66
C HIS A 439 -16.09 14.41 3.25
N GLY A 440 -16.98 14.65 2.28
CA GLY A 440 -17.37 16.00 1.87
C GLY A 440 -17.95 16.84 3.01
N ALA A 441 -18.77 16.25 3.89
CA ALA A 441 -19.33 16.90 5.07
C ALA A 441 -18.25 17.20 6.12
N VAL A 442 -17.37 16.24 6.40
CA VAL A 442 -16.23 16.43 7.31
C VAL A 442 -15.30 17.54 6.81
N THR A 443 -14.94 17.54 5.52
CA THR A 443 -14.12 18.61 4.92
C THR A 443 -14.73 19.99 5.14
N LYS A 444 -16.05 20.14 4.95
CA LYS A 444 -16.75 21.42 5.16
C LYS A 444 -16.68 21.85 6.62
N ALA A 445 -16.95 20.93 7.56
CA ALA A 445 -16.88 21.21 9.00
C ALA A 445 -15.47 21.62 9.44
N LEU A 446 -14.44 20.91 8.96
CA LEU A 446 -13.04 21.23 9.25
C LEU A 446 -12.61 22.57 8.67
N THR A 447 -13.04 22.89 7.44
CA THR A 447 -12.76 24.19 6.81
C THR A 447 -13.38 25.33 7.62
N GLY A 448 -14.59 25.13 8.17
CA GLY A 448 -15.21 26.07 9.10
C GLY A 448 -14.43 26.23 10.41
N LEU A 449 -13.92 25.13 10.98
CA LEU A 449 -13.08 25.17 12.19
C LEU A 449 -11.78 25.95 11.96
N TYR A 450 -11.11 25.72 10.83
CA TYR A 450 -9.84 26.39 10.52
C TYR A 450 -9.95 27.91 10.40
N GLY A 451 -11.13 28.44 10.05
CA GLY A 451 -11.39 29.88 10.01
C GLY A 451 -11.87 30.48 11.33
N SER A 452 -11.83 29.74 12.44
CA SER A 452 -12.44 30.14 13.71
C SER A 452 -11.46 30.65 14.75
N GLU A 453 -11.94 31.55 15.62
CA GLU A 453 -11.19 32.07 16.77
C GLU A 453 -10.78 30.97 17.76
N ALA A 454 -11.47 29.82 17.78
CA ALA A 454 -11.09 28.69 18.62
C ALA A 454 -9.71 28.12 18.25
N VAL A 455 -9.37 28.10 16.97
CA VAL A 455 -8.04 27.71 16.49
C VAL A 455 -7.02 28.78 16.87
N ASP A 456 -7.39 30.06 16.75
CA ASP A 456 -6.52 31.18 17.13
C ASP A 456 -6.13 31.11 18.60
N VAL A 457 -7.12 30.97 19.48
CA VAL A 457 -6.92 30.83 20.92
C VAL A 457 -6.10 29.58 21.22
N ALA A 458 -6.34 28.46 20.52
CA ALA A 458 -5.58 27.23 20.70
C ALA A 458 -4.09 27.41 20.37
N PHE A 459 -3.74 28.15 19.31
CA PHE A 459 -2.34 28.46 18.97
C PHE A 459 -1.71 29.44 19.96
N HIS A 460 -2.45 30.42 20.47
CA HIS A 460 -1.93 31.32 21.52
C HIS A 460 -1.72 30.61 22.86
N ALA A 461 -2.57 29.62 23.17
CA ALA A 461 -2.51 28.84 24.41
C ALA A 461 -1.67 27.55 24.29
N MET A 462 -1.18 27.22 23.08
CA MET A 462 -0.55 25.92 22.74
C MET A 462 -1.35 24.69 23.21
N SER A 463 -2.68 24.78 23.19
CA SER A 463 -3.59 23.75 23.69
C SER A 463 -4.67 23.43 22.67
N PHE A 464 -4.62 22.21 22.12
CA PHE A 464 -5.46 21.79 21.00
C PHE A 464 -6.57 20.79 21.37
N ASP A 465 -6.85 20.60 22.67
CA ASP A 465 -7.92 19.69 23.14
C ASP A 465 -9.30 20.09 22.60
N GLY A 466 -9.60 21.40 22.58
CA GLY A 466 -10.86 21.92 22.02
C GLY A 466 -11.01 21.64 20.53
N VAL A 467 -9.92 21.78 19.77
CA VAL A 467 -9.85 21.46 18.33
C VAL A 467 -10.09 19.97 18.13
N ALA A 468 -9.39 19.12 18.88
CA ALA A 468 -9.55 17.66 18.80
C ALA A 468 -10.98 17.20 19.12
N LYS A 469 -11.62 17.80 20.14
CA LYS A 469 -13.03 17.52 20.48
C LYS A 469 -13.99 17.90 19.35
N PHE A 470 -13.77 19.02 18.68
CA PHE A 470 -14.58 19.41 17.52
C PHE A 470 -14.40 18.42 16.36
N VAL A 471 -13.15 18.05 16.04
CA VAL A 471 -12.86 17.09 14.98
C VAL A 471 -13.48 15.73 15.28
N LYS A 472 -13.44 15.29 16.54
CA LYS A 472 -14.12 14.07 16.99
C LYS A 472 -15.66 14.14 16.83
N LYS A 473 -16.27 15.32 16.96
CA LYS A 473 -17.70 15.48 16.66
C LYS A 473 -17.97 15.46 15.16
N ALA A 474 -17.14 16.16 14.37
CA ALA A 474 -17.23 16.13 12.91
C ALA A 474 -17.02 14.72 12.35
N ALA A 475 -16.19 13.90 13.02
CA ALA A 475 -15.95 12.51 12.68
C ALA A 475 -17.23 11.66 12.57
N ASN A 476 -18.27 12.00 13.34
CA ASN A 476 -19.55 11.30 13.27
C ASN A 476 -20.25 11.46 11.91
N LEU A 477 -19.87 12.46 11.11
CA LEU A 477 -20.37 12.67 9.75
C LEU A 477 -19.71 11.73 8.71
N ALA A 478 -18.58 11.10 9.04
CA ALA A 478 -17.74 10.41 8.06
C ALA A 478 -18.40 9.20 7.39
N LYS A 479 -19.36 8.57 8.06
CA LYS A 479 -20.03 7.33 7.60
C LYS A 479 -21.48 7.55 7.20
N VAL A 480 -21.92 8.80 7.16
CA VAL A 480 -23.31 9.15 6.89
C VAL A 480 -23.51 9.22 5.38
N GLY A 481 -24.56 8.59 4.87
CA GLY A 481 -24.98 8.69 3.46
C GLY A 481 -25.78 9.96 3.16
N ALA A 482 -26.09 10.18 1.88
CA ALA A 482 -26.70 11.41 1.33
C ALA A 482 -27.90 11.93 2.12
N THR A 483 -28.75 11.01 2.57
CA THR A 483 -30.05 11.29 3.18
C THR A 483 -29.97 11.80 4.61
N ASP A 484 -28.91 11.44 5.36
CA ASP A 484 -28.79 11.76 6.79
C ASP A 484 -27.73 12.84 7.07
N ALA A 485 -26.88 13.15 6.09
CA ALA A 485 -25.82 14.14 6.22
C ALA A 485 -26.37 15.56 6.52
N GLN A 486 -27.50 15.93 5.92
CA GLN A 486 -28.12 17.24 6.17
C GLN A 486 -28.65 17.39 7.60
N LYS A 487 -29.27 16.35 8.18
CA LYS A 487 -29.82 16.40 9.54
C LYS A 487 -28.71 16.53 10.59
N LEU A 488 -27.61 15.80 10.42
CA LEU A 488 -26.46 15.89 11.33
C LEU A 488 -25.66 17.18 11.17
N LEU A 489 -25.59 17.74 9.95
CA LEU A 489 -25.04 19.08 9.75
C LEU A 489 -25.85 20.15 10.49
N MET A 490 -27.17 19.99 10.59
CA MET A 490 -28.03 20.87 11.40
C MET A 490 -27.77 20.74 12.91
N GLU A 491 -27.39 19.55 13.41
CA GLU A 491 -27.00 19.39 14.82
C GLU A 491 -25.63 20.01 15.17
N LEU A 492 -24.75 20.16 14.18
CA LEU A 492 -23.48 20.89 14.30
C LEU A 492 -23.65 22.40 14.07
N GLU A 493 -24.78 22.82 13.50
CA GLU A 493 -25.13 24.21 13.23
C GLU A 493 -25.06 25.13 14.45
N PRO A 494 -25.43 24.74 15.70
CA PRO A 494 -25.29 25.61 16.87
C PRO A 494 -23.83 25.99 17.16
N MET A 495 -22.87 25.12 16.83
CA MET A 495 -21.44 25.43 16.95
C MET A 495 -20.98 26.28 15.77
N MET A 496 -21.42 26.00 14.54
CA MET A 496 -21.11 26.85 13.38
C MET A 496 -21.75 28.25 13.47
N ALA A 497 -22.93 28.37 14.08
CA ALA A 497 -23.65 29.62 14.27
C ALA A 497 -23.06 30.46 15.41
N SER A 498 -22.59 29.84 16.50
CA SER A 498 -21.85 30.57 17.55
C SER A 498 -20.48 31.05 17.04
N MET A 499 -19.82 30.27 16.19
CA MET A 499 -18.54 30.63 15.54
C MET A 499 -18.73 31.63 14.37
N GLY A 500 -19.83 31.52 13.62
CA GLY A 500 -20.23 32.43 12.55
C GLY A 500 -20.64 33.80 13.09
N ALA A 501 -21.33 33.84 14.24
CA ALA A 501 -21.64 35.09 14.93
C ALA A 501 -20.38 35.82 15.39
N ALA A 502 -19.39 35.08 15.94
CA ALA A 502 -18.11 35.66 16.37
C ALA A 502 -17.25 36.18 15.20
N THR A 503 -17.27 35.51 14.04
CA THR A 503 -16.51 35.94 12.85
C THR A 503 -17.23 37.00 12.03
N SER A 504 -18.56 37.09 12.10
CA SER A 504 -19.37 38.09 11.39
C SER A 504 -19.11 39.54 11.82
N THR A 505 -18.51 39.74 12.99
CA THR A 505 -18.16 41.05 13.56
C THR A 505 -16.79 41.55 13.10
N LEU A 506 -15.97 40.71 12.47
CA LEU A 506 -14.64 41.09 11.98
C LEU A 506 -14.72 41.77 10.60
N PRO A 507 -13.92 42.82 10.33
CA PRO A 507 -13.86 43.44 9.01
C PRO A 507 -13.11 42.55 7.99
N GLY A 508 -13.50 42.62 6.71
CA GLY A 508 -12.83 41.94 5.60
C GLY A 508 -13.46 40.60 5.16
N PRO A 509 -12.72 39.77 4.39
CA PRO A 509 -13.23 38.53 3.79
C PRO A 509 -13.72 37.51 4.82
N VAL A 510 -13.07 37.45 5.99
CA VAL A 510 -13.44 36.57 7.11
C VAL A 510 -14.82 36.94 7.66
N GLY A 511 -15.14 38.23 7.78
CA GLY A 511 -16.46 38.71 8.15
C GLY A 511 -17.53 38.57 7.07
N ALA A 512 -17.14 38.47 5.80
CA ALA A 512 -18.07 38.16 4.71
C ALA A 512 -18.47 36.67 4.75
N VAL A 513 -17.50 35.78 5.02
CA VAL A 513 -17.76 34.33 5.20
C VAL A 513 -18.57 34.07 6.47
N GLY A 514 -18.24 34.74 7.58
CA GLY A 514 -19.01 34.67 8.83
C GLY A 514 -20.46 35.13 8.65
N ARG A 515 -20.68 36.25 7.95
CA ARG A 515 -22.03 36.73 7.60
C ARG A 515 -22.78 35.78 6.66
N ALA A 516 -22.10 35.16 5.68
CA ALA A 516 -22.70 34.17 4.80
C ALA A 516 -23.10 32.88 5.55
N ALA A 517 -22.29 32.43 6.51
CA ALA A 517 -22.60 31.29 7.38
C ALA A 517 -23.81 31.59 8.29
N VAL A 518 -23.87 32.78 8.88
CA VAL A 518 -25.01 33.22 9.71
C VAL A 518 -26.29 33.35 8.86
N MET A 519 -26.22 33.99 7.68
CA MET A 519 -27.36 34.08 6.75
C MET A 519 -27.81 32.69 6.27
N GLY A 520 -26.89 31.80 5.94
CA GLY A 520 -27.19 30.42 5.57
C GLY A 520 -27.97 29.68 6.67
N SER A 521 -27.54 29.83 7.93
CA SER A 521 -28.25 29.25 9.07
C SER A 521 -29.64 29.85 9.33
N GLN A 522 -29.80 31.15 9.08
CA GLN A 522 -31.09 31.82 9.26
C GLN A 522 -32.09 31.51 8.15
N ILE A 523 -31.62 31.27 6.93
CA ILE A 523 -32.46 30.85 5.79
C ILE A 523 -32.90 29.40 5.98
N ALA A 524 -31.99 28.52 6.41
CA ALA A 524 -32.33 27.12 6.73
C ALA A 524 -33.41 27.00 7.82
N LYS A 525 -33.37 27.87 8.85
CA LYS A 525 -34.41 27.97 9.89
C LYS A 525 -35.75 28.56 9.44
N ARG A 526 -35.84 29.20 8.28
CA ARG A 526 -37.07 29.82 7.75
C ARG A 526 -37.73 29.03 6.63
N MET A 527 -37.04 28.04 6.06
CA MET A 527 -37.57 27.12 5.05
C MET A 527 -38.23 25.87 5.66
N HIS A 528 -38.22 25.78 6.99
CA HIS A 528 -39.09 24.96 7.83
C HIS A 528 -39.86 25.89 8.78
#